data_AF-A0A2G2BN67-F1
#
_entry.id   AF-A0A2G2BN67-F1
#
_cell.length_a   1.000
_cell.length_b   1.000
_cell.length_c   1.000
_cell.angle_alpha   90.00
_cell.angle_beta   90.00
_cell.angle_gamma   90.00
#
_symmetry.space_group_name_H-M   'P 1'
#
loop_
_entity.id
_entity.type
_entity.pdbx_description
1 polymer ?
#
loop_
_entity_poly.entity_id
_entity_poly.type
_entity_poly.pdbx_seq_one_letter_code
_entity_poly.pdbx_strand_id
1 'polypeptide(L)' 'MIFVPVARDGSMFTPDLQLNGSYRIGAKGAEENHEDFSMALSRLNVMAVLRWRRPNDNRIWGIVSGVAWQRIEKK' A
#
# COMPACT_ATOMS: atom_id res chain seq x y z
N MET A 1 -2.31 17.43 0.08
CA MET A 1 -2.99 16.46 -0.81
C MET A 1 -1.95 15.52 -1.39
N ILE A 2 -2.25 14.23 -1.50
CA ILE A 2 -1.33 13.21 -2.03
C ILE A 2 -2.09 12.27 -2.97
N PHE A 3 -1.39 11.65 -3.92
CA PHE A 3 -1.94 10.56 -4.72
C PHE A 3 -1.56 9.23 -4.08
N VAL A 4 -2.53 8.35 -3.92
CA VAL A 4 -2.32 6.99 -3.39
C VAL A 4 -2.83 5.95 -4.40
N PRO A 5 -2.17 4.78 -4.49
CA PRO A 5 -2.64 3.72 -5.37
C PRO A 5 -3.91 3.08 -4.80
N VAL A 6 -4.76 2.62 -5.71
CA VAL A 6 -6.05 1.98 -5.43
C VAL A 6 -6.08 0.61 -6.08
N ALA A 7 -6.45 -0.41 -5.33
CA ALA A 7 -6.63 -1.77 -5.80
C ALA A 7 -8.00 -1.96 -6.47
N ARG A 8 -8.18 -3.07 -7.18
CA ARG A 8 -9.44 -3.37 -7.89
C ARG A 8 -10.66 -3.43 -6.96
N ASP A 9 -10.46 -3.82 -5.70
CA ASP A 9 -11.51 -3.89 -4.68
C ASP A 9 -11.78 -2.56 -3.98
N GLY A 10 -11.16 -1.45 -4.43
CA GLY A 10 -11.30 -0.13 -3.85
C GLY A 10 -10.37 0.15 -2.66
N SER A 11 -9.58 -0.83 -2.21
CA SER A 11 -8.62 -0.60 -1.13
C SER A 11 -7.55 0.39 -1.56
N MET A 12 -7.24 1.37 -0.71
CA MET A 12 -6.21 2.38 -0.97
C MET A 12 -4.95 2.05 -0.17
N PHE A 13 -3.77 2.46 -0.66
CA PHE A 13 -2.56 2.45 0.17
C PHE A 13 -2.46 3.71 1.02
N THR A 14 -2.91 3.62 2.26
CA THR A 14 -3.05 4.75 3.20
C THR A 14 -2.22 4.53 4.48
N PRO A 15 -1.97 5.60 5.28
CA PRO A 15 -1.11 5.50 6.48
C PRO A 15 -1.59 4.50 7.55
N ASP A 16 -2.87 4.13 7.57
CA ASP A 16 -3.46 3.15 8.49
C ASP A 16 -3.06 1.69 8.16
N LEU A 17 -2.38 1.45 7.04
CA LEU A 17 -1.90 0.11 6.66
C LEU A 17 -0.57 -0.28 7.32
N GLN A 18 -0.06 0.51 8.26
CA GLN A 18 1.13 0.15 9.03
C GLN A 18 0.82 -1.03 9.96
N LEU A 19 1.60 -2.12 9.86
CA LEU A 19 1.48 -3.29 10.72
C LEU A 19 2.81 -3.57 11.40
N ASN A 20 2.82 -3.60 12.73
CA ASN A 20 4.03 -3.77 13.55
C ASN A 20 5.13 -2.75 13.16
N GLY A 21 4.74 -1.49 12.98
CA GLY A 21 5.66 -0.41 12.64
C GLY A 21 6.13 -0.35 11.18
N SER A 22 5.64 -1.23 10.29
CA SER A 22 6.07 -1.24 8.89
C SER A 22 4.93 -1.36 7.88
N TYR A 23 5.13 -0.70 6.73
CA TYR A 23 4.39 -0.91 5.49
C TYR A 23 5.09 -2.00 4.68
N ARG A 24 4.34 -2.99 4.21
CA ARG A 24 4.88 -4.09 3.40
C ARG A 24 4.41 -3.95 1.97
N ILE A 25 5.35 -3.77 1.05
CA ILE A 25 5.11 -3.52 -0.36
C ILE A 25 5.88 -4.52 -1.23
N GLY A 26 5.48 -4.73 -2.47
CA GLY A 26 6.13 -5.68 -3.40
C GLY A 26 5.42 -7.02 -3.52
N ALA A 27 6.02 -7.91 -4.31
CA ALA A 27 5.45 -9.23 -4.61
C ALA A 27 5.55 -10.18 -3.41
N LYS A 28 4.66 -11.18 -3.36
CA LYS A 28 4.71 -12.23 -2.34
C LYS A 28 6.06 -12.94 -2.36
N GLY A 29 6.75 -12.99 -1.22
CA GLY A 29 8.08 -13.58 -1.07
C GLY A 29 9.24 -12.63 -1.40
N ALA A 30 8.95 -11.42 -1.85
CA ALA A 30 9.92 -10.36 -2.16
C ALA A 30 9.43 -9.01 -1.61
N GLU A 31 8.72 -9.02 -0.48
CA GLU A 31 8.21 -7.80 0.15
C GLU A 31 9.35 -6.93 0.71
N GLU A 32 9.30 -5.63 0.42
CA GLU A 32 10.08 -4.61 1.11
C GLU A 32 9.29 -4.09 2.32
N ASN A 33 9.96 -3.96 3.47
CA ASN A 33 9.38 -3.35 4.68
C ASN A 33 9.92 -1.94 4.86
N HIS A 34 9.02 -0.97 5.05
CA HIS A 34 9.38 0.44 5.24
C HIS A 34 8.67 0.99 6.46
N GLU A 35 9.37 1.72 7.34
CA GLU A 35 8.77 2.29 8.55
C GLU A 35 7.99 3.58 8.26
N ASP A 36 8.48 4.38 7.29
CA ASP A 36 7.85 5.63 6.87
C ASP A 36 6.89 5.43 5.70
N PHE A 37 5.71 6.05 5.80
CA PHE A 37 4.69 6.01 4.77
C PHE A 37 5.15 6.65 3.47
N SER A 38 5.83 7.80 3.55
CA SER A 38 6.24 8.57 2.37
C SER A 38 7.32 7.82 1.58
N MET A 39 8.24 7.15 2.29
CA MET A 39 9.22 6.23 1.71
C MET A 39 8.53 5.05 1.02
N ALA A 40 7.62 4.36 1.73
CA ALA A 40 6.90 3.22 1.16
C ALA A 40 6.10 3.61 -0.10
N LEU A 41 5.42 4.76 -0.07
CA LEU A 41 4.69 5.29 -1.22
C LEU A 41 5.63 5.62 -2.39
N SER A 42 6.77 6.27 -2.11
CA SER A 42 7.77 6.59 -3.14
C SER A 42 8.36 5.34 -3.79
N ARG A 43 8.57 4.28 -3.01
CA ARG A 43 9.03 2.96 -3.51
C ARG A 43 7.95 2.29 -4.35
N LEU A 44 6.69 2.29 -3.91
CA LEU A 44 5.56 1.80 -4.70
C LEU A 44 5.45 2.50 -6.06
N ASN A 45 5.64 3.82 -6.11
CA ASN A 45 5.53 4.62 -7.34
C ASN A 45 6.50 4.16 -8.45
N VAL A 46 7.65 3.58 -8.09
CA VAL A 46 8.67 3.14 -9.06
C VAL A 46 8.64 1.64 -9.34
N MET A 47 7.71 0.89 -8.73
CA MET A 47 7.54 -0.53 -9.00
C MET A 47 6.77 -0.77 -10.30
N ALA A 48 7.18 -1.78 -11.06
CA ALA A 48 6.47 -2.20 -12.28
C ALA A 48 5.02 -2.63 -11.99
N VAL A 49 4.79 -3.26 -10.83
CA VAL A 49 3.44 -3.57 -10.33
C VAL A 49 3.36 -3.16 -8.87
N LEU A 50 2.49 -2.20 -8.59
CA LEU A 50 2.23 -1.71 -7.25
C LEU A 50 1.56 -2.79 -6.43
N ARG A 51 2.22 -3.26 -5.38
CA ARG A 51 1.66 -4.29 -4.50
C ARG A 51 1.90 -3.92 -3.05
N TRP A 52 0.89 -4.07 -2.21
CA TRP A 52 1.01 -3.82 -0.78
C TRP A 52 0.12 -4.75 0.01
N ARG A 53 0.40 -4.87 1.31
CA ARG A 53 -0.46 -5.60 2.23
C ARG A 53 -1.53 -4.72 2.85
N ARG A 54 -2.74 -5.28 2.98
CA ARG A 54 -3.88 -4.68 3.67
C ARG A 54 -4.73 -5.75 4.36
N PRO A 55 -5.49 -5.44 5.41
CA PRO A 55 -6.48 -6.35 5.97
C PRO A 55 -7.73 -6.42 5.08
N ASN A 56 -8.30 -7.62 4.91
CA ASN A 56 -9.65 -7.78 4.36
C ASN A 56 -10.72 -7.64 5.47
N ASP A 57 -11.99 -7.80 5.11
CA ASP A 57 -13.13 -7.69 6.04
C ASP A 57 -13.06 -8.69 7.21
N ASN A 58 -12.36 -9.81 7.01
CA ASN A 58 -12.10 -10.82 8.05
C ASN A 58 -10.83 -10.52 8.88
N ARG A 59 -10.23 -9.34 8.72
CA ARG A 59 -8.95 -8.91 9.33
C ARG A 59 -7.74 -9.77 8.96
N ILE A 60 -7.84 -10.52 7.87
CA ILE A 60 -6.73 -11.30 7.32
C ILE A 60 -5.93 -10.41 6.37
N TRP A 61 -4.62 -10.34 6.59
CA TRP A 61 -3.72 -9.52 5.79
C TRP A 61 -3.31 -10.23 4.51
N GLY A 62 -3.67 -9.65 3.37
CA GLY A 62 -3.35 -10.14 2.04
C GLY A 62 -2.63 -9.10 1.20
N ILE A 63 -2.03 -9.54 0.08
CA ILE A 63 -1.42 -8.65 -0.91
C ILE A 63 -2.47 -8.29 -1.96
N VAL A 64 -2.57 -7.01 -2.29
CA VAL A 64 -3.36 -6.51 -3.41
C VAL A 64 -2.43 -5.91 -4.47
N SER A 65 -2.98 -5.66 -5.67
CA SER A 65 -2.28 -4.93 -6.73
C SER A 65 -3.00 -3.63 -7.06
N GLY A 66 -2.26 -2.55 -7.19
CA GLY A 66 -2.77 -1.24 -7.60
C GLY A 66 -3.14 -1.25 -9.08
N VAL A 67 -4.30 -0.68 -9.38
CA VAL A 67 -4.85 -0.56 -10.74
C VAL A 67 -5.22 0.88 -11.10
N ALA A 68 -5.28 1.78 -10.12
CA ALA A 68 -5.60 3.19 -10.30
C ALA A 68 -4.91 4.06 -9.25
N TRP A 69 -5.04 5.38 -9.40
CA TRP A 69 -4.55 6.39 -8.46
C TRP A 69 -5.71 7.29 -8.01
N GLN A 70 -5.74 7.64 -6.73
CA GLN A 70 -6.72 8.56 -6.17
C GLN A 70 -6.05 9.69 -5.39
N ARG A 71 -6.54 10.91 -5.60
CA ARG A 71 -6.12 12.09 -4.83
C ARG A 71 -6.86 12.11 -3.51
N ILE A 72 -6.13 12.19 -2.40
CA ILE A 72 -6.70 12.31 -1.05
C ILE A 72 -6.11 13.53 -0.32
N GLU A 73 -6.88 14.04 0.65
CA GLU A 73 -6.36 15.01 1.61
C GLU A 73 -5.54 14.28 2.68
N LYS A 74 -4.39 14.87 3.02
CA LYS A 74 -3.58 14.37 4.13
C LYS A 74 -4.25 14.94 5.38
N LYS A 75 -5.00 14.10 6.10
CA LYS A 75 -5.54 14.48 7.42
C LYS A 75 -4.42 14.55 8.45
#